data_AF-A0A7V5CA04-F1
#
_entry.id   AF-A0A7V5CA04-F1
#
_cell.length_a   1.000
_cell.length_b   1.000
_cell.length_c   1.000
_cell.angle_alpha   90.00
_cell.angle_beta   90.00
_cell.angle_gamma   90.00
#
_symmetry.space_group_name_H-M   'P 1'
#
loop_
_entity.id
_entity.type
_entity.pdbx_description
1 polymer ?
#
loop_
_entity_poly.entity_id
_entity_poly.type
_entity_poly.pdbx_seq_one_letter_code
_entity_poly.pdbx_strand_id
1 'polypeptide(L)'
;MTFEWIQIPYALLTLFIVINYGLIVTALVRKIGARVGGRYGIPIWQNYIDLAKNISLRSKISHGVMYYLGPVFRLTGGVGLLLF
;
A
#
# COMPACT_ATOMS: atom_id res chain seq x y z
N MET A 1 27.29 -6.03 -12.53
CA MET A 1 26.19 -6.55 -11.69
C MET A 1 25.71 -7.84 -12.32
N THR A 2 26.15 -9.00 -11.81
CA THR A 2 25.62 -10.28 -12.28
C THR A 2 24.20 -10.44 -11.74
N PHE A 3 23.27 -10.78 -12.63
CA PHE A 3 21.91 -11.09 -12.23
C PHE A 3 21.90 -12.48 -11.62
N GLU A 4 21.67 -12.54 -10.32
CA GLU A 4 21.53 -13.80 -9.59
C GLU A 4 20.05 -14.06 -9.39
N TRP A 5 19.57 -15.25 -9.73
CA TRP A 5 18.15 -15.63 -9.59
C TRP A 5 17.59 -15.46 -8.18
N ILE A 6 18.47 -15.42 -7.16
CA ILE A 6 18.14 -15.15 -5.76
C ILE A 6 17.66 -13.70 -5.51
N GLN A 7 17.93 -12.77 -6.41
CA GLN A 7 17.52 -11.37 -6.27
C GLN A 7 16.00 -11.19 -6.40
N ILE A 8 15.34 -12.06 -7.18
CA ILE A 8 13.88 -12.04 -7.36
C ILE A 8 13.13 -12.27 -6.03
N PRO A 9 13.36 -13.37 -5.28
CA PRO A 9 12.68 -13.58 -4.01
C PRO A 9 13.03 -12.51 -2.98
N TYR A 10 14.25 -11.97 -2.98
CA TYR A 10 14.60 -10.85 -2.10
C TYR A 10 13.82 -9.57 -2.45
N ALA A 11 13.69 -9.24 -3.73
CA ALA A 11 12.88 -8.09 -4.14
C ALA A 11 11.40 -8.27 -3.74
N LEU A 12 10.83 -9.46 -3.95
CA LEU A 12 9.46 -9.77 -3.53
C LEU A 12 9.28 -9.69 -2.01
N LEU A 13 10.25 -10.21 -1.24
CA LEU A 13 10.24 -10.15 0.21
C LEU A 13 10.33 -8.71 0.71
N THR A 14 11.19 -7.88 0.12
CA THR A 14 11.28 -6.45 0.44
C THR A 14 9.95 -5.74 0.19
N LEU A 15 9.33 -5.97 -0.97
CA LEU A 15 8.01 -5.39 -1.28
C LEU A 15 6.94 -5.83 -0.28
N PHE A 16 6.94 -7.11 0.10
CA PHE A 16 6.00 -7.62 1.11
C PHE A 16 6.18 -6.94 2.47
N ILE A 17 7.43 -6.77 2.93
CA ILE A 17 7.72 -6.09 4.19
C ILE A 17 7.25 -4.64 4.15
N VAL A 18 7.58 -3.91 3.07
CA VAL A 18 7.26 -2.48 2.94
C VAL A 18 5.76 -2.25 2.90
N ILE A 19 5.00 -3.08 2.18
CA ILE A 19 3.53 -2.98 2.13
C ILE A 19 2.94 -3.15 3.54
N ASN A 20 3.35 -4.18 4.27
CA ASN A 20 2.86 -4.42 5.64
C ASN A 20 3.23 -3.29 6.58
N TYR A 21 4.48 -2.83 6.52
CA TYR A 21 4.95 -1.69 7.33
C TYR A 21 4.12 -0.43 7.06
N GLY A 22 3.89 -0.08 5.80
CA GLY A 22 3.08 1.08 5.41
C GLY A 22 1.64 1.02 5.91
N LEU A 23 1.01 -0.16 5.85
CA LEU A 23 -0.35 -0.35 6.35
C LEU A 23 -0.44 -0.18 7.88
N ILE A 24 0.53 -0.71 8.63
CA ILE A 24 0.60 -0.59 10.09
C ILE A 24 0.89 0.86 10.50
N VAL A 25 1.86 1.52 9.87
CA VAL A 25 2.20 2.92 10.17
C VAL A 25 1.00 3.82 9.93
N THR A 26 0.28 3.64 8.82
CA THR A 26 -0.91 4.43 8.52
C THR A 26 -2.00 4.23 9.59
N ALA A 27 -2.17 3.00 10.09
CA ALA A 27 -3.14 2.71 11.14
C ALA A 27 -2.73 3.36 12.47
N LEU A 28 -1.44 3.31 12.79
CA LEU A 28 -0.86 3.92 13.98
C LEU A 28 -1.00 5.45 13.95
N VAL A 29 -0.69 6.09 12.82
CA VAL A 29 -0.86 7.55 12.65
C VAL A 29 -2.31 7.96 12.86
N ARG A 30 -3.26 7.22 12.26
CA ARG A 30 -4.70 7.47 12.46
C ARG A 30 -5.14 7.26 13.90
N LYS A 31 -4.59 6.25 14.58
CA LYS A 31 -4.87 5.98 16.00
C LYS A 31 -4.33 7.10 16.88
N ILE A 32 -3.10 7.58 16.65
CA ILE A 32 -2.54 8.74 17.36
C ILE A 32 -3.40 9.98 17.11
N GLY A 33 -3.76 10.27 15.87
CA GLY A 33 -4.63 11.41 15.54
C GLY A 33 -5.98 11.35 16.26
N ALA A 34 -6.59 10.17 16.33
CA ALA A 34 -7.83 9.97 17.10
C ALA A 34 -7.64 10.17 18.61
N ARG A 35 -6.50 9.75 19.18
CA ARG A 35 -6.17 9.94 20.59
C ARG A 35 -5.97 11.42 20.94
N VAL A 36 -5.29 12.17 20.07
CA VAL A 36 -5.14 13.63 20.21
C VAL A 36 -6.51 14.31 20.17
N GLY A 37 -7.42 13.81 19.35
CA GLY A 37 -8.82 14.28 19.30
C GLY A 37 -9.75 13.72 20.40
N GLY A 38 -9.21 13.10 21.47
CA GLY A 38 -10.00 12.62 22.60
C GLY A 38 -10.82 11.34 22.36
N ARG A 39 -10.51 10.55 21.32
CA ARG A 39 -11.21 9.29 20.97
C ARG A 39 -10.28 8.08 21.06
N TYR A 40 -10.84 6.88 21.26
CA TYR A 40 -10.04 5.64 21.31
C TYR A 40 -9.41 5.28 19.96
N GLY A 41 -10.06 5.67 18.85
CA GLY A 41 -9.53 5.50 17.49
C GLY A 41 -9.74 4.11 16.90
N ILE A 42 -9.09 3.88 15.75
CA ILE A 42 -9.21 2.65 14.96
C ILE A 42 -8.30 1.52 15.48
N PRO A 43 -8.65 0.24 15.26
CA PRO A 43 -7.74 -0.88 15.52
C PRO A 43 -6.58 -0.92 14.51
N ILE A 44 -5.45 -1.51 14.91
CA ILE A 44 -4.19 -1.50 14.12
C ILE A 44 -4.35 -2.26 12.80
N TRP A 45 -5.20 -3.29 12.77
CA TRP A 45 -5.45 -4.12 11.58
C TRP A 45 -6.54 -3.57 10.64
N GLN A 46 -7.18 -2.44 10.96
CA GLN A 46 -8.32 -1.92 10.18
C GLN A 46 -7.96 -1.71 8.70
N ASN A 47 -6.77 -1.18 8.42
CA ASN A 47 -6.35 -0.88 7.06
C ASN A 47 -6.26 -2.13 6.16
N TYR A 48 -6.04 -3.32 6.73
CA TYR A 48 -6.06 -4.58 5.98
C TYR A 48 -7.48 -4.95 5.56
N ILE A 49 -8.45 -4.76 6.46
CA ILE A 49 -9.88 -4.98 6.17
C ILE A 49 -10.37 -3.97 5.13
N ASP A 50 -9.96 -2.71 5.24
CA ASP A 50 -10.32 -1.66 4.29
C ASP A 50 -9.76 -1.95 2.89
N LEU A 51 -8.53 -2.47 2.80
CA LEU A 51 -7.91 -2.89 1.53
C LEU A 51 -8.70 -4.03 0.89
N ALA A 52 -9.01 -5.09 1.66
CA ALA A 52 -9.79 -6.22 1.16
C ALA A 52 -11.19 -5.78 0.69
N LYS A 53 -11.83 -4.89 1.44
CA LYS A 53 -13.11 -4.28 1.07
C LYS A 53 -13.00 -3.50 -0.24
N ASN A 54 -11.99 -2.66 -0.39
CA ASN A 54 -11.82 -1.82 -1.59
C ASN A 54 -11.59 -2.66 -2.85
N ILE A 55 -10.86 -3.77 -2.75
CA ILE A 55 -10.65 -4.71 -3.86
C ILE A 55 -11.96 -5.43 -4.23
N SER A 56 -12.83 -5.69 -3.25
CA SER A 56 -14.11 -6.38 -3.45
C SER A 56 -15.20 -5.48 -4.05
N LEU A 57 -15.01 -4.16 -4.05
CA LEU A 57 -16.00 -3.22 -4.58
C LEU A 57 -15.87 -3.08 -6.10
N ARG A 58 -17.00 -3.20 -6.81
CA ARG A 58 -17.04 -2.99 -8.26
C ARG A 58 -16.94 -1.50 -8.61
N SER A 59 -15.93 -1.14 -9.39
CA SER A 59 -15.79 0.22 -9.93
C SER A 59 -16.92 0.53 -10.92
N LYS A 60 -17.67 1.62 -10.67
CA LYS A 60 -18.75 2.09 -11.56
C LYS A 60 -18.34 3.28 -12.43
N ILE A 61 -17.17 3.86 -12.18
CA ILE A 61 -16.69 5.09 -12.81
C ILE A 61 -15.53 4.75 -13.74
N SER A 62 -15.62 5.19 -15.00
CA SER A 62 -14.60 5.02 -16.02
C SER A 62 -14.35 6.34 -16.73
N HIS A 63 -13.13 6.89 -16.64
CA HIS A 63 -12.73 8.13 -17.31
C HIS A 63 -11.56 7.87 -18.27
N GLY A 64 -11.81 7.15 -19.37
CA GLY A 64 -10.80 6.88 -20.39
C GLY A 64 -9.58 6.09 -19.88
N VAL A 65 -8.56 5.98 -20.72
CA VAL A 65 -7.37 5.13 -20.45
C VAL A 65 -6.48 5.73 -19.36
N MET A 66 -6.29 7.05 -19.35
CA MET A 66 -5.39 7.72 -18.39
C MET A 66 -5.86 7.58 -16.94
N TYR A 67 -7.18 7.49 -16.70
CA TYR A 67 -7.73 7.27 -15.35
C TYR A 67 -7.25 5.95 -14.73
N TYR A 68 -7.11 4.90 -15.54
CA TYR A 68 -6.59 3.62 -15.09
C TYR A 68 -5.05 3.58 -15.04
N LEU A 69 -4.37 4.28 -15.96
CA LEU A 69 -2.91 4.31 -16.00
C LEU A 69 -2.27 5.15 -14.89
N GLY A 70 -2.91 6.23 -14.44
CA GLY A 70 -2.35 7.10 -13.39
C GLY A 70 -1.97 6.36 -12.09
N PRO A 71 -2.87 5.56 -11.49
CA PRO A 71 -2.54 4.73 -10.34
C PRO A 71 -1.42 3.73 -10.60
N VAL A 72 -1.38 3.13 -11.81
CA VAL A 72 -0.34 2.19 -12.21
C VAL A 72 1.02 2.88 -12.22
N PHE A 73 1.14 4.05 -12.86
CA PHE A 73 2.39 4.79 -12.92
C PHE A 73 2.89 5.24 -11.53
N ARG A 74 1.98 5.63 -10.65
CA ARG A 74 2.34 5.97 -9.27
C ARG A 74 2.92 4.77 -8.51
N LEU A 75 2.32 3.59 -8.68
CA LEU A 75 2.82 2.37 -8.05
C LEU A 75 4.15 1.92 -8.65
N THR A 76 4.27 1.92 -9.99
CA THR A 76 5.52 1.52 -10.66
C THR A 76 6.66 2.48 -10.32
N GLY A 77 6.41 3.79 -10.27
CA GLY A 77 7.42 4.78 -9.88
C GLY A 77 7.88 4.62 -8.42
N GLY A 78 6.94 4.40 -7.49
CA GLY A 78 7.27 4.16 -6.08
C GLY A 78 8.04 2.85 -5.86
N VAL A 79 7.66 1.77 -6.56
CA VAL A 79 8.38 0.49 -6.51
C VAL A 79 9.77 0.61 -7.15
N GLY A 80 9.87 1.32 -8.28
CA GLY A 80 11.13 1.55 -8.98
C GLY A 80 12.17 2.26 -8.10
N LEU A 81 11.78 3.34 -7.42
CA LEU A 81 12.65 4.07 -6.50
C LEU A 81 13.10 3.27 -5.28
N LEU A 82 12.35 2.21 -4.91
CA LEU A 82 12.67 1.39 -3.75
C LEU A 82 13.66 0.28 -4.09
N LEU A 83 13.54 -0.30 -5.28
CA LEU A 83 14.30 -1.46 -5.71
C LEU A 83 15.61 -1.12 -6.44
N PHE A 84 15.76 0.11 -6.93
CA PHE A 84 16.92 0.59 -7.72
C PHE A 84 17.52 1.84 -7.10
#